data_AF-A0A939FGC1-F1
#
_entry.id   AF-A0A939FGC1-F1
#
_cell.length_a   1.000
_cell.length_b   1.000
_cell.length_c   1.000
_cell.angle_alpha   90.00
_cell.angle_beta   90.00
_cell.angle_gamma   90.00
#
_symmetry.space_group_name_H-M   'P 1'
#
loop_
_entity.id
_entity.type
_entity.pdbx_description
1 polymer ?
#
loop_
_entity_poly.entity_id
_entity_poly.type
_entity_poly.pdbx_seq_one_letter_code
_entity_poly.pdbx_strand_id
1 'polypeptide(L)'
;MATPRGLPGWLAAADVLEPRLGGAVKLRWLNGESDNVHSGTVTAWEVQRVAEYTVDLHGRVRFHLEPVGAQAAVVRFTNEFQGPDSLRADRLQ
;
A
#
# COMPACT_ATOMS: atom_id res chain seq x y z
N MET A 1 -10.90 -1.49 -2.77
CA MET A 1 -9.97 -1.91 -1.71
C MET A 1 -8.80 -0.95 -1.54
N ALA A 2 -8.06 -0.59 -2.59
CA ALA A 2 -7.00 0.44 -2.53
C ALA A 2 -7.54 1.89 -2.66
N THR A 3 -8.61 2.21 -1.93
CA THR A 3 -9.16 3.58 -1.82
C THR A 3 -8.98 4.08 -0.40
N PRO A 4 -9.03 5.40 -0.13
CA PRO A 4 -8.90 5.91 1.23
C PRO A 4 -9.92 5.29 2.21
N ARG A 5 -11.11 4.95 1.72
CA ARG A 5 -12.16 4.27 2.48
C ARG A 5 -11.97 2.76 2.60
N GLY A 6 -11.27 2.14 1.65
CA GLY A 6 -11.07 0.69 1.59
C GLY A 6 -9.82 0.21 2.32
N LEU A 7 -8.75 0.98 2.33
CA LEU A 7 -7.47 0.64 2.98
C LEU A 7 -7.57 0.42 4.50
N PRO A 8 -8.37 1.20 5.27
CA PRO A 8 -8.44 1.04 6.73
C PRO A 8 -8.96 -0.32 7.17
N GLY A 9 -9.73 -1.03 6.33
CA GLY A 9 -10.32 -2.32 6.71
C GLY A 9 -9.36 -3.51 6.71
N TRP A 10 -8.12 -3.35 6.22
CA TRP A 10 -7.19 -4.48 6.04
C TRP A 10 -5.70 -4.11 5.98
N LEU A 11 -5.34 -2.82 5.86
CA LEU A 11 -3.94 -2.39 5.74
C LEU A 11 -3.61 -1.22 6.69
N ALA A 12 -4.11 -0.02 6.40
CA ALA A 12 -3.78 1.21 7.12
C ALA A 12 -4.84 2.28 6.86
N ALA A 13 -4.95 3.27 7.75
CA ALA A 13 -5.69 4.48 7.44
C ALA A 13 -4.91 5.33 6.43
N ALA A 14 -5.53 5.69 5.31
CA ALA A 14 -4.90 6.57 4.33
C ALA A 14 -5.36 8.01 4.57
N ASP A 15 -4.57 8.74 5.37
CA ASP A 15 -4.81 10.15 5.64
C ASP A 15 -4.61 11.00 4.37
N VAL A 16 -3.71 10.58 3.47
CA VAL A 16 -3.56 11.12 2.09
C VAL A 16 -3.32 9.97 1.10
N LEU A 17 -4.03 9.99 -0.03
CA LEU A 17 -3.75 9.15 -1.19
C LEU A 17 -4.22 9.88 -2.45
N GLU A 18 -3.28 10.43 -3.21
CA GLU A 18 -3.57 11.07 -4.48
C GLU A 18 -3.45 10.05 -5.63
N PRO A 19 -4.56 9.61 -6.24
CA PRO A 19 -4.61 8.46 -7.15
C PRO A 19 -4.08 8.79 -8.56
N ARG A 20 -2.82 9.21 -8.65
CA ARG A 20 -2.11 9.58 -9.88
C ARG A 20 -0.62 9.38 -9.71
N LEU A 21 0.10 9.14 -10.81
CA LEU A 21 1.56 9.09 -10.79
C LEU A 21 2.14 10.36 -10.17
N GLY A 22 3.08 10.19 -9.23
CA GLY A 22 3.69 11.28 -8.45
C GLY A 22 2.78 11.88 -7.37
N GLY A 23 1.60 11.30 -7.14
CA GLY A 23 0.68 11.71 -6.09
C GLY A 23 1.23 11.41 -4.69
N ALA A 24 0.92 12.26 -3.72
CA ALA A 24 1.32 12.06 -2.34
C ALA A 24 0.56 10.90 -1.67
N VAL A 25 1.27 10.21 -0.76
CA VAL A 25 0.73 9.16 0.09
C VAL A 25 1.11 9.46 1.54
N LYS A 26 0.13 9.39 2.44
CA LYS A 26 0.33 9.39 3.89
C LYS A 26 -0.56 8.32 4.50
N LEU A 27 0.07 7.31 5.09
CA LEU A 27 -0.58 6.14 5.65
C LEU A 27 -0.28 6.07 7.15
N ARG A 28 -1.29 5.72 7.93
CA ARG A 28 -1.21 5.55 9.38
C ARG A 28 -1.57 4.13 9.75
N TRP A 29 -0.62 3.41 10.35
CA TRP A 29 -0.81 2.03 10.75
C TRP A 29 -1.82 1.95 11.90
N LEU A 30 -2.63 0.89 11.90
CA LEU A 30 -3.73 0.70 12.85
C LEU A 30 -3.45 -0.39 13.89
N ASN A 31 -2.27 -1.02 13.83
CA ASN A 31 -1.89 -2.20 14.60
C ASN A 31 -0.76 -1.95 15.62
N GLY A 32 -0.32 -0.71 15.83
CA GLY A 32 0.75 -0.36 16.78
C GLY A 32 0.36 0.71 17.81
N GLU A 33 1.20 0.88 18.84
CA GLU A 33 1.10 2.03 19.76
C GLU A 33 1.50 3.33 19.04
N SER A 34 0.84 4.43 19.42
CA SER A 34 0.80 5.79 18.84
C SER A 34 1.90 6.25 17.86
N ASP A 35 1.47 6.89 16.76
CA ASP A 35 2.24 7.67 15.75
C ASP A 35 3.11 6.92 14.72
N ASN A 36 2.62 5.80 14.16
CA ASN A 36 3.18 5.16 12.97
C ASN A 36 2.59 5.73 11.67
N VAL A 37 2.95 6.99 11.38
CA VAL A 37 2.57 7.67 10.13
C VAL A 37 3.73 7.65 9.16
N HIS A 38 3.49 7.07 7.99
CA HIS A 38 4.47 6.88 6.94
C HIS A 38 4.07 7.64 5.68
N SER A 39 5.05 8.30 5.06
CA SER A 39 4.84 9.10 3.86
C SER A 39 5.52 8.49 2.65
N GLY A 40 5.02 8.83 1.47
CA GLY A 40 5.63 8.45 0.21
C GLY A 40 4.89 9.00 -0.99
N THR A 41 5.13 8.37 -2.15
CA THR A 41 4.61 8.85 -3.44
C THR A 41 4.13 7.68 -4.29
N VAL A 42 3.04 7.89 -5.02
CA VAL A 42 2.52 6.95 -6.01
C VAL A 42 3.50 6.82 -7.18
N THR A 43 3.96 5.60 -7.43
CA THR A 43 4.89 5.25 -8.52
C THR A 43 4.21 4.54 -9.68
N ALA A 44 3.00 4.00 -9.47
CA ALA A 44 2.11 3.56 -10.54
C ALA A 44 0.63 3.62 -10.10
N TRP A 45 -0.25 4.00 -11.03
CA TRP A 45 -1.68 4.03 -10.79
C TRP A 45 -2.48 3.64 -12.04
N GLU A 46 -3.26 2.57 -11.92
CA GLU A 46 -4.27 2.16 -12.90
C GLU A 46 -5.56 1.89 -12.14
N VAL A 47 -6.60 2.71 -12.39
CA VAL A 47 -7.83 2.86 -11.58
C VAL A 47 -8.48 1.54 -11.14
N GLN A 48 -8.33 0.47 -11.90
CA GLN A 48 -8.94 -0.84 -11.62
C GLN A 48 -7.96 -2.01 -11.54
N ARG A 49 -6.66 -1.77 -11.71
CA ARG A 49 -5.67 -2.84 -11.70
C ARG A 49 -4.47 -2.60 -10.81
N VAL A 50 -3.95 -1.38 -10.73
CA VAL A 50 -2.64 -1.15 -10.10
C VAL A 50 -2.74 0.01 -9.13
N ALA A 51 -2.31 -0.22 -7.89
CA ALA A 51 -1.90 0.82 -6.97
C ALA A 51 -0.48 0.51 -6.51
N GLU A 52 0.45 1.41 -6.79
CA GLU A 52 1.84 1.28 -6.35
C GLU A 52 2.33 2.59 -5.77
N TYR A 53 2.99 2.52 -4.61
CA TYR A 53 3.55 3.68 -3.95
C TYR A 53 4.74 3.29 -3.09
N THR A 54 5.58 4.28 -2.80
CA THR A 54 6.57 4.18 -1.74
C THR A 54 5.92 4.44 -0.39
N VAL A 55 6.50 3.81 0.64
CA VAL A 55 6.23 4.07 2.05
C VAL A 55 7.59 4.17 2.70
N ASP A 56 7.88 5.28 3.39
CA ASP A 56 9.13 5.40 4.14
C ASP A 56 9.33 4.20 5.08
N LEU A 57 10.58 3.77 5.25
CA LEU A 57 10.97 2.52 5.92
C LEU A 57 10.53 1.21 5.21
N HIS A 58 9.31 1.11 4.69
CA HIS A 58 8.75 -0.13 4.12
C HIS A 58 9.08 -0.34 2.62
N GLY A 59 9.64 0.66 1.95
CA GLY A 59 10.08 0.54 0.56
C GLY A 59 8.94 0.75 -0.43
N ARG A 60 8.87 -0.09 -1.47
CA ARG A 60 7.83 -0.02 -2.50
C ARG A 60 6.77 -1.08 -2.23
N VAL A 61 5.51 -0.67 -2.30
CA VAL A 61 4.35 -1.54 -2.14
C VAL A 61 3.53 -1.50 -3.42
N ARG A 62 3.15 -2.67 -3.93
CA ARG A 62 2.30 -2.83 -5.12
C ARG A 62 1.13 -3.75 -4.84
N PHE A 63 -0.05 -3.30 -5.24
CA PHE A 63 -1.26 -4.11 -5.35
C PHE A 63 -1.63 -4.22 -6.82
N HIS A 64 -1.63 -5.45 -7.33
CA HIS A 64 -2.16 -5.78 -8.66
C HIS A 64 -3.46 -6.57 -8.52
N LEU A 65 -4.52 -6.07 -9.15
CA LEU A 65 -5.86 -6.63 -9.14
C LEU A 65 -6.12 -7.31 -10.49
N GLU A 66 -6.39 -8.62 -10.45
CA GLU A 66 -6.78 -9.42 -11.60
C GLU A 66 -8.25 -9.83 -11.43
N PRO A 67 -9.18 -9.35 -12.28
CA PRO A 67 -10.59 -9.74 -12.18
C PRO A 67 -10.76 -11.25 -12.36
N VAL A 68 -11.60 -11.85 -11.52
CA VAL A 68 -12.04 -13.25 -11.62
C VAL A 68 -13.56 -13.23 -11.70
N GLY A 69 -14.07 -13.29 -12.92
CA GLY A 69 -15.51 -13.11 -13.18
C GLY A 69 -15.99 -11.70 -12.84
N ALA A 70 -17.30 -11.56 -12.63
CA ALA A 70 -17.94 -10.25 -12.46
C ALA A 70 -17.88 -9.68 -11.02
N GLN A 71 -17.60 -10.52 -10.01
CA GLN A 71 -17.78 -10.17 -8.59
C GLN A 71 -16.55 -10.48 -7.72
N ALA A 72 -15.45 -10.97 -8.30
CA ALA A 72 -14.24 -11.29 -7.55
C ALA A 72 -13.00 -10.77 -8.29
N ALA A 73 -11.91 -10.62 -7.53
CA ALA A 73 -10.59 -10.33 -8.06
C ALA A 73 -9.54 -11.03 -7.20
N VAL A 74 -8.47 -11.50 -7.85
CA VAL A 74 -7.24 -11.90 -7.17
C VAL A 74 -6.43 -10.65 -6.90
N VAL A 75 -5.93 -10.51 -5.67
CA VAL A 75 -4.95 -9.48 -5.31
C VAL A 75 -3.58 -10.13 -5.26
N ARG A 76 -2.65 -9.61 -6.06
CA ARG A 76 -1.23 -9.88 -5.89
C ARG A 76 -0.61 -8.70 -5.16
N PHE A 77 -0.15 -8.97 -3.94
CA PHE A 77 0.61 -8.03 -3.14
C PHE A 77 2.10 -8.26 -3.34
N THR A 78 2.85 -7.17 -3.49
CA THR A 78 4.31 -7.21 -3.53
C THR A 78 4.86 -6.08 -2.69
N ASN A 79 5.80 -6.40 -1.81
CA ASN A 79 6.59 -5.44 -1.05
C ASN A 79 8.07 -5.65 -1.37
N GLU A 80 8.72 -4.59 -1.83
CA GLU A 80 10.13 -4.57 -2.18
C GLU A 80 10.86 -3.53 -1.34
N PHE A 81 11.85 -3.96 -0.59
CA PHE A 81 12.69 -3.09 0.22
C PHE A 81 14.16 -3.51 0.09
N GLN A 82 15.07 -2.58 0.41
CA GLN A 82 16.49 -2.88 0.52
C GLN A 82 16.85 -3.10 1.99
N GLY A 83 17.47 -4.23 2.30
CA GLY A 83 17.90 -4.56 3.65
C GLY A 83 18.24 -6.03 3.83
N PRO A 84 18.78 -6.42 4.99
CA PRO A 84 19.06 -7.80 5.31
C PRO A 84 17.78 -8.63 5.43
N ASP A 85 17.92 -9.94 5.21
CA ASP A 85 16.83 -10.91 5.22
C ASP A 85 16.03 -10.94 6.53
N SER A 86 16.72 -10.66 7.64
CA SER A 86 16.15 -10.60 8.98
C SER A 86 15.03 -9.57 9.13
N LEU A 87 15.01 -8.53 8.29
CA LEU A 87 13.96 -7.50 8.31
C LEU A 87 12.71 -7.90 7.53
N ARG A 88 12.72 -9.01 6.77
CA ARG A 88 11.63 -9.34 5.84
C ARG A 88 10.27 -9.41 6.54
N ALA A 89 10.19 -10.03 7.70
CA ALA A 89 8.93 -10.13 8.46
C ALA A 89 8.49 -8.76 8.98
N ASP A 90 9.42 -7.99 9.56
CA ASP A 90 9.14 -6.66 10.13
C ASP A 90 8.65 -5.66 9.08
N ARG A 91 9.05 -5.81 7.81
CA ARG A 91 8.58 -4.94 6.71
C ARG A 91 7.14 -5.21 6.27
N LEU A 92 6.56 -6.35 6.70
CA LEU A 92 5.17 -6.73 6.43
C LEU A 92 4.22 -6.38 7.59
N GLN A 93 4.74 -5.96 8.75
CA GLN A 93 3.96 -5.64 9.94
C GLN A 93 3.42 -4.21 9.92
#